data_AF-A0A9D5WUD4-F1
#
_entry.id   AF-A0A9D5WUD4-F1
#
_cell.length_a   1.000
_cell.length_b   1.000
_cell.length_c   1.000
_cell.angle_alpha   90.00
_cell.angle_beta   90.00
_cell.angle_gamma   90.00
#
_symmetry.space_group_name_H-M   'P 1'
#
loop_
_entity.id
_entity.type
_entity.pdbx_description
1 polymer ?
#
loop_
_entity_poly.entity_id
_entity_poly.type
_entity_poly.pdbx_seq_one_letter_code
_entity_poly.pdbx_strand_id
1 'polypeptide(L)'
;MRKFLCLRALVAIVIATLGVSDSFAQTGVEEQLVFLGTTMTKENGNKLDPEHKWIKSGTVKYDADTRTITLENAEIVVTKENCPQYQSESGTWYPVIGTFRFYCPVDKITVKLIGKNSIKTTQTGFVMLTYQEAESVDIDMIGGGSLTIDAGLNGIDDRHIGKLTIKDVDMDIRADRCGLCGGNISRLIVDNSNVKSEAKYGAICAFKKFTMKGVKCVSPVPDPNATEEDKKDPNSTKTVSFDKGGVTNAYGTPWDIAVLVRETAGIDAKPSVKNNATVVAVYDVSGRLLKDLQKGINIVRYSDGSVKKVIK
;
A
#
# COMPACT_ATOMS: atom_id res chain seq x y z
N MET A 1 33.27 27.88 -19.24
CA MET A 1 32.35 28.53 -20.21
C MET A 1 31.24 27.52 -20.47
N ARG A 2 29.95 27.73 -20.25
CA ARG A 2 29.11 28.94 -20.11
C ARG A 2 28.18 28.82 -18.88
N LYS A 3 28.02 29.97 -18.22
CA LYS A 3 27.02 30.31 -17.19
C LYS A 3 25.62 30.38 -17.82
N PHE A 4 24.56 30.31 -17.01
CA PHE A 4 23.34 31.16 -17.01
C PHE A 4 22.42 30.62 -15.88
N LEU A 5 21.78 31.35 -14.98
CA LEU A 5 21.87 32.71 -14.47
C LEU A 5 21.01 32.67 -13.18
N CYS A 6 21.54 33.03 -12.02
CA CYS A 6 20.71 33.30 -10.83
C CYS A 6 19.85 34.52 -11.11
N LEU A 7 18.52 34.41 -11.01
CA LEU A 7 17.64 35.57 -10.88
C LEU A 7 16.89 35.45 -9.55
N ARG A 8 17.30 36.30 -8.60
CA ARG A 8 16.59 36.57 -7.35
C ARG A 8 15.31 37.34 -7.70
N ALA A 9 14.14 36.83 -7.32
CA ALA A 9 12.96 37.65 -7.14
C ALA A 9 12.56 37.55 -5.66
N LEU A 10 12.61 38.69 -5.00
CA LEU A 10 12.26 38.92 -3.61
C LEU A 10 10.78 39.30 -3.62
N VAL A 11 9.89 38.46 -3.07
CA VAL A 11 8.50 38.85 -2.78
C VAL A 11 8.17 38.42 -1.36
N ALA A 12 7.74 39.41 -0.58
CA ALA A 12 7.56 39.37 0.85
C ALA A 12 6.40 38.50 1.30
N ILE A 13 6.56 37.92 2.49
CA ILE A 13 5.55 37.20 3.25
C ILE A 13 4.44 38.18 3.67
N VAL A 14 3.18 37.83 3.39
CA VAL A 14 2.03 38.26 4.21
C VAL A 14 1.19 37.03 4.52
N ILE A 15 1.25 36.58 5.77
CA ILE A 15 0.29 35.64 6.34
C ILE A 15 -1.00 36.42 6.59
N ALA A 16 -2.06 36.10 5.86
CA ALA A 16 -3.41 36.44 6.24
C ALA A 16 -4.29 35.20 6.07
N THR A 17 -4.80 34.72 7.20
CA THR A 17 -5.91 33.78 7.33
C THR A 17 -7.01 34.08 6.33
N LEU A 18 -7.40 33.10 5.51
CA LEU A 18 -8.76 32.78 5.04
C LEU A 18 -8.64 31.65 4.00
N GLY A 19 -9.35 30.54 4.22
CA GLY A 19 -9.37 29.42 3.30
C GLY A 19 -10.07 29.79 2.00
N VAL A 20 -9.31 29.84 0.90
CA VAL A 20 -9.78 29.56 -0.46
C VAL A 20 -8.58 29.03 -1.25
N SER A 21 -8.86 28.05 -2.11
CA SER A 21 -7.97 27.30 -2.97
C SER A 21 -6.92 28.11 -3.74
N ASP A 22 -5.64 27.78 -3.53
CA ASP A 22 -4.56 28.18 -4.44
C ASP A 22 -4.28 27.08 -5.47
N SER A 23 -4.86 27.28 -6.65
CA SER A 23 -4.18 27.33 -7.95
C SER A 23 -2.93 26.45 -8.12
N PHE A 24 -3.09 25.34 -8.87
CA PHE A 24 -1.97 24.56 -9.42
C PHE A 24 -1.26 25.34 -10.53
N ALA A 25 -0.35 26.23 -10.15
CA ALA A 25 0.66 26.77 -11.05
C ALA A 25 1.89 27.20 -10.26
N GLN A 26 2.76 26.24 -9.92
CA GLN A 26 4.07 26.55 -9.37
C GLN A 26 5.15 25.68 -10.01
N THR A 27 6.16 26.36 -10.56
CA THR A 27 7.33 25.79 -11.22
C THR A 27 8.27 25.20 -10.17
N GLY A 28 8.06 23.91 -9.89
CA GLY A 28 8.80 23.08 -8.94
C GLY A 28 7.79 22.08 -8.36
N VAL A 29 7.93 20.79 -8.67
CA VAL A 29 6.91 19.82 -8.21
C VAL A 29 7.19 19.49 -6.74
N GLU A 30 6.53 20.20 -5.83
CA GLU A 30 6.65 19.98 -4.40
C GLU A 30 5.97 18.67 -3.99
N GLU A 31 6.57 17.97 -3.02
CA GLU A 31 5.99 16.77 -2.41
C GLU A 31 4.63 17.10 -1.79
N GLN A 32 3.63 16.26 -2.05
CA GLN A 32 2.34 16.35 -1.36
C GLN A 32 1.88 14.97 -0.90
N LEU A 33 1.81 14.80 0.42
CA LEU A 33 1.12 13.67 1.02
C LEU A 33 -0.26 14.13 1.45
N VAL A 34 -1.30 13.59 0.84
CA VAL A 34 -2.67 14.09 0.98
C VAL A 34 -3.59 12.99 1.48
N PHE A 35 -4.42 13.32 2.47
CA PHE A 35 -5.56 12.54 2.91
C PHE A 35 -6.85 13.26 2.51
N LEU A 36 -7.61 12.72 1.54
CA LEU A 36 -8.89 13.26 1.08
C LEU A 36 -8.89 14.80 0.90
N GLY A 37 -7.95 15.31 0.10
CA GLY A 37 -7.81 16.74 -0.20
C GLY A 37 -7.08 17.56 0.88
N THR A 38 -6.79 16.97 2.05
CA THR A 38 -6.04 17.63 3.13
C THR A 38 -4.57 17.20 3.09
N THR A 39 -3.65 18.16 2.89
CA THR A 39 -2.22 17.89 3.02
C THR A 39 -1.87 17.48 4.44
N MET A 40 -1.18 16.36 4.60
CA MET A 40 -0.73 15.84 5.89
C MET A 40 0.54 16.55 6.34
N THR A 41 0.52 17.13 7.54
CA THR A 41 1.63 17.88 8.13
C THR A 41 1.89 17.42 9.56
N LYS A 42 2.94 17.94 10.18
CA LYS A 42 3.26 17.67 11.59
C LYS A 42 2.15 18.15 12.53
N GLU A 43 1.53 19.29 12.20
CA GLU A 43 0.52 19.96 13.00
C GLU A 43 -0.83 19.24 12.95
N ASN A 44 -1.23 18.74 11.77
CA ASN A 44 -2.54 18.10 11.58
C ASN A 44 -2.49 16.57 11.61
N GLY A 45 -1.31 15.96 11.72
CA GLY A 45 -1.14 14.51 11.58
C GLY A 45 -1.96 13.67 12.55
N ASN A 46 -2.34 14.20 13.72
CA ASN A 46 -3.23 13.52 14.68
C ASN A 46 -4.71 13.91 14.56
N LYS A 47 -5.06 14.77 13.58
CA LYS A 47 -6.39 15.37 13.39
C LYS A 47 -6.72 15.53 11.90
N LEU A 48 -6.55 14.45 11.12
CA LEU A 48 -6.78 14.46 9.67
C LEU A 48 -8.26 14.55 9.27
N ASP A 49 -9.18 14.16 10.17
CA ASP A 49 -10.63 14.25 9.97
C ASP A 49 -11.32 14.74 11.26
N PRO A 50 -11.14 16.02 11.64
CA PRO A 50 -11.63 16.55 12.91
C PRO A 50 -13.16 16.58 12.99
N GLU A 51 -13.84 16.56 11.84
CA GLU A 51 -15.30 16.57 11.74
C GLU A 51 -15.89 15.16 11.54
N HIS A 52 -15.07 14.10 11.58
CA HIS A 52 -15.48 12.71 11.39
C HIS A 52 -16.28 12.44 10.09
N LYS A 53 -15.94 13.18 9.04
CA LYS A 53 -16.58 13.08 7.72
C LYS A 53 -16.34 11.71 7.09
N TRP A 54 -15.16 11.12 7.30
CA TRP A 54 -14.68 9.92 6.62
C TRP A 54 -14.28 8.80 7.59
N ILE A 55 -13.57 9.11 8.67
CA ILE A 55 -13.13 8.13 9.68
C ILE A 55 -14.29 7.84 10.62
N LYS A 56 -14.87 6.63 10.52
CA LYS A 56 -16.05 6.18 11.28
C LYS A 56 -15.70 5.46 12.57
N SER A 57 -14.55 4.80 12.61
CA SER A 57 -14.02 4.19 13.82
C SER A 57 -12.49 4.06 13.74
N GLY A 58 -11.85 3.75 14.87
CA GLY A 58 -10.39 3.64 14.98
C GLY A 58 -9.65 4.97 14.81
N THR A 59 -8.37 4.90 14.45
CA THR A 59 -7.54 6.10 14.26
C THR A 59 -6.71 6.04 12.98
N VAL A 60 -6.58 7.20 12.33
CA VAL A 60 -5.63 7.45 11.25
C VAL A 60 -4.71 8.59 11.69
N LYS A 61 -3.41 8.35 11.70
CA LYS A 61 -2.40 9.33 12.13
C LYS A 61 -1.30 9.44 11.11
N TYR A 62 -0.70 10.63 10.99
CA TYR A 62 0.52 10.88 10.25
C TYR A 62 1.60 11.43 11.18
N ASP A 63 2.76 10.79 11.16
CA ASP A 63 3.98 11.25 11.82
C ASP A 63 4.93 11.78 10.75
N ALA A 64 5.16 13.10 10.75
CA ALA A 64 5.98 13.77 9.74
C ALA A 64 7.48 13.49 9.89
N ASP A 65 7.96 13.25 11.12
CA ASP A 65 9.39 13.03 11.41
C ASP A 65 9.84 11.66 10.87
N THR A 66 8.94 10.67 10.90
CA THR A 66 9.18 9.30 10.41
C THR A 66 8.45 9.00 9.10
N ARG A 67 7.67 9.95 8.57
CA ARG A 67 6.84 9.83 7.37
C ARG A 67 5.96 8.57 7.38
N THR A 68 5.36 8.34 8.55
CA THR A 68 4.55 7.14 8.83
C THR A 68 3.08 7.49 8.97
N ILE A 69 2.25 6.88 8.14
CA ILE A 69 0.79 6.88 8.26
C ILE A 69 0.39 5.63 9.04
N THR A 70 -0.23 5.78 10.20
CA THR A 70 -0.70 4.66 11.02
C THR A 70 -2.22 4.55 10.95
N LEU A 71 -2.72 3.37 10.55
CA LEU A 71 -4.12 2.98 10.63
C LEU A 71 -4.23 1.96 11.77
N GLU A 72 -4.98 2.31 12.81
CA GLU A 72 -5.23 1.44 13.96
C GLU A 72 -6.72 1.21 14.16
N ASN A 73 -7.17 0.00 13.80
CA ASN A 73 -8.57 -0.40 13.75
C ASN A 73 -9.46 0.61 12.99
N ALA A 74 -8.90 1.27 11.98
CA ALA A 74 -9.51 2.38 11.28
C ALA A 74 -10.57 1.91 10.28
N GLU A 75 -11.74 2.53 10.31
CA GLU A 75 -12.78 2.39 9.30
C GLU A 75 -12.95 3.74 8.58
N ILE A 76 -12.68 3.77 7.28
CA ILE A 76 -12.81 4.97 6.45
C ILE A 76 -13.90 4.74 5.41
N VAL A 77 -14.88 5.64 5.35
CA VAL A 77 -16.01 5.55 4.42
C VAL A 77 -16.13 6.84 3.61
N VAL A 78 -15.96 6.71 2.30
CA VAL A 78 -16.07 7.80 1.32
C VAL A 78 -17.18 7.47 0.33
N THR A 79 -18.25 8.24 0.37
CA THR A 79 -19.37 8.15 -0.56
C THR A 79 -19.33 9.32 -1.54
N LYS A 80 -20.26 9.35 -2.49
CA LYS A 80 -20.38 10.47 -3.43
C LYS A 80 -20.69 11.79 -2.71
N GLU A 81 -21.43 11.71 -1.60
CA GLU A 81 -21.94 12.86 -0.85
C GLU A 81 -20.87 13.52 0.04
N ASN A 82 -19.91 12.73 0.55
CA ASN A 82 -18.84 13.24 1.40
C ASN A 82 -17.47 13.30 0.71
N CYS A 83 -17.36 12.86 -0.55
CA CYS A 83 -16.11 12.94 -1.30
C CYS A 83 -15.76 14.41 -1.59
N PRO A 84 -14.57 14.89 -1.18
CA PRO A 84 -14.08 16.20 -1.60
C PRO A 84 -14.07 16.31 -3.13
N GLN A 85 -14.31 17.51 -3.64
CA GLN A 85 -14.27 17.80 -5.06
C GLN A 85 -13.29 18.94 -5.35
N TYR A 86 -12.73 18.94 -6.55
CA TYR A 86 -11.93 20.04 -7.08
C TYR A 86 -12.49 20.47 -8.43
N GLN A 87 -12.33 21.74 -8.78
CA GLN A 87 -12.73 22.26 -10.07
C GLN A 87 -11.52 22.24 -11.02
N SER A 88 -11.69 21.71 -12.23
CA SER A 88 -10.68 21.82 -13.29
C SER A 88 -10.59 23.25 -13.82
N GLU A 89 -9.54 23.53 -14.59
CA GLU A 89 -9.37 24.78 -15.34
C GLU A 89 -10.56 25.06 -16.29
N SER A 90 -11.23 24.01 -16.76
CA SER A 90 -12.44 24.12 -17.60
C SER A 90 -13.72 24.40 -16.82
N GLY A 91 -13.66 24.56 -15.49
CA GLY A 91 -14.81 24.80 -14.63
C GLY A 91 -15.59 23.54 -14.21
N THR A 92 -15.13 22.35 -14.57
CA THR A 92 -15.83 21.09 -14.25
C THR A 92 -15.41 20.58 -12.88
N TRP A 93 -16.38 20.19 -12.04
CA TRP A 93 -16.10 19.60 -10.73
C TRP A 93 -15.82 18.09 -10.84
N TYR A 94 -14.73 17.66 -10.22
CA TYR A 94 -14.29 16.27 -10.17
C TYR A 94 -14.10 15.82 -8.71
N PRO A 95 -14.44 14.57 -8.36
CA PRO A 95 -14.08 14.02 -7.06
C PRO A 95 -12.56 13.93 -6.92
N VAL A 96 -12.04 14.17 -5.72
CA VAL A 96 -10.64 13.90 -5.40
C VAL A 96 -10.37 12.41 -5.54
N ILE A 97 -9.39 12.04 -6.36
CA ILE A 97 -8.99 10.65 -6.59
C ILE A 97 -7.97 10.20 -5.53
N GLY A 98 -8.24 9.09 -4.86
CA GLY A 98 -7.38 8.50 -3.83
C GLY A 98 -7.75 8.96 -2.42
N THR A 99 -8.01 8.03 -1.50
CA THR A 99 -8.11 8.32 -0.06
C THR A 99 -6.79 8.86 0.47
N PHE A 100 -5.69 8.20 0.11
CA PHE A 100 -4.33 8.70 0.30
C PHE A 100 -3.68 8.93 -1.06
N ARG A 101 -3.05 10.10 -1.23
CA ARG A 101 -2.29 10.43 -2.44
C ARG A 101 -0.88 10.84 -2.05
N PHE A 102 0.12 10.19 -2.65
CA PHE A 102 1.53 10.52 -2.46
C PHE A 102 2.07 11.06 -3.79
N TYR A 103 2.20 12.38 -3.86
CA TYR A 103 2.66 13.09 -5.03
C TYR A 103 4.13 13.48 -4.86
N CYS A 104 4.98 13.07 -5.80
CA CYS A 104 6.42 13.35 -5.78
C CYS A 104 7.11 13.09 -4.43
N PRO A 105 6.95 11.90 -3.83
CA PRO A 105 7.55 11.66 -2.54
C PRO A 105 9.08 11.64 -2.64
N VAL A 106 9.77 12.36 -1.76
CA VAL A 106 11.23 12.56 -1.75
C VAL A 106 11.98 11.62 -0.81
N ASP A 107 11.26 11.01 0.14
CA ASP A 107 11.79 10.02 1.08
C ASP A 107 10.89 8.80 1.22
N LYS A 108 11.37 7.74 1.86
CA LYS A 108 10.55 6.54 2.14
C LYS A 108 9.27 6.89 2.91
N ILE A 109 8.14 6.29 2.52
CA ILE A 109 6.86 6.40 3.24
C ILE A 109 6.50 5.05 3.85
N THR A 110 5.96 5.08 5.07
CA THR A 110 5.46 3.87 5.74
C THR A 110 3.96 3.98 5.98
N VAL A 111 3.19 2.99 5.57
CA VAL A 111 1.79 2.78 5.97
C VAL A 111 1.77 1.62 6.97
N LYS A 112 1.59 1.95 8.26
CA LYS A 112 1.56 1.00 9.36
C LYS A 112 0.12 0.59 9.67
N LEU A 113 -0.19 -0.68 9.47
CA LEU A 113 -1.48 -1.32 9.74
C LEU A 113 -1.43 -2.02 11.10
N ILE A 114 -2.28 -1.59 12.02
CA ILE A 114 -2.44 -2.20 13.34
C ILE A 114 -3.90 -2.63 13.50
N GLY A 115 -4.12 -3.88 13.93
CA GLY A 115 -5.48 -4.42 14.09
C GLY A 115 -6.19 -4.61 12.74
N LYS A 116 -7.51 -4.42 12.71
CA LYS A 116 -8.33 -4.63 11.51
C LYS A 116 -8.79 -3.31 10.93
N ASN A 117 -8.31 -2.95 9.75
CA ASN A 117 -8.64 -1.70 9.08
C ASN A 117 -9.51 -1.95 7.85
N SER A 118 -10.39 -1.01 7.52
CA SER A 118 -11.25 -1.10 6.35
C SER A 118 -11.46 0.25 5.69
N ILE A 119 -11.52 0.25 4.37
CA ILE A 119 -11.72 1.45 3.56
C ILE A 119 -12.74 1.13 2.48
N LYS A 120 -13.81 1.92 2.46
CA LYS A 120 -14.88 1.82 1.47
C LYS A 120 -15.00 3.13 0.72
N THR A 121 -14.88 3.10 -0.60
CA THR A 121 -15.00 4.27 -1.46
C THR A 121 -15.96 3.98 -2.61
N THR A 122 -16.86 4.90 -2.96
CA THR A 122 -17.80 4.67 -4.08
C THR A 122 -17.37 5.32 -5.40
N GLN A 123 -16.46 6.30 -5.37
CA GLN A 123 -16.02 7.04 -6.56
C GLN A 123 -14.50 7.07 -6.78
N THR A 124 -13.73 6.67 -5.77
CA THR A 124 -12.29 6.87 -5.71
C THR A 124 -11.57 5.54 -5.54
N GLY A 125 -10.25 5.53 -5.75
CA GLY A 125 -9.41 4.44 -5.23
C GLY A 125 -8.97 4.67 -3.78
N PHE A 126 -8.35 3.66 -3.15
CA PHE A 126 -7.79 3.81 -1.80
C PHE A 126 -6.47 4.60 -1.83
N VAL A 127 -5.45 4.10 -2.53
CA VAL A 127 -4.14 4.78 -2.59
C VAL A 127 -3.80 5.10 -4.04
N MET A 128 -3.48 6.36 -4.29
CA MET A 128 -2.95 6.82 -5.57
C MET A 128 -1.49 7.25 -5.36
N LEU A 129 -0.55 6.46 -5.84
CA LEU A 129 0.88 6.77 -5.82
C LEU A 129 1.22 7.38 -7.17
N THR A 130 1.46 8.70 -7.20
CA THR A 130 1.64 9.43 -8.45
C THR A 130 2.95 10.16 -8.48
N TYR A 131 3.80 9.79 -9.42
CA TYR A 131 4.47 10.72 -10.33
C TYR A 131 5.21 9.86 -11.36
N GLN A 132 4.77 9.92 -12.61
CA GLN A 132 5.45 9.27 -13.71
C GLN A 132 6.58 10.24 -14.10
N GLU A 133 7.83 9.77 -14.10
CA GLU A 133 9.03 10.48 -14.63
C GLU A 133 10.01 11.17 -13.64
N ALA A 134 9.84 11.09 -12.32
CA ALA A 134 10.88 11.50 -11.35
C ALA A 134 11.45 10.32 -10.55
N GLU A 135 12.64 10.51 -10.00
CA GLU A 135 13.14 9.65 -8.91
C GLU A 135 12.07 9.59 -7.82
N SER A 136 11.72 8.35 -7.44
CA SER A 136 10.70 8.10 -6.44
C SER A 136 11.19 7.03 -5.49
N VAL A 137 10.58 7.02 -4.32
CA VAL A 137 11.04 6.33 -3.12
C VAL A 137 10.23 5.09 -2.82
N ASP A 138 10.75 4.24 -1.94
CA ASP A 138 10.06 3.02 -1.51
C ASP A 138 8.88 3.38 -0.58
N ILE A 139 7.78 2.64 -0.73
CA ILE A 139 6.57 2.73 0.10
C ILE A 139 6.32 1.36 0.72
N ASP A 140 6.25 1.32 2.05
CA ASP A 140 6.10 0.09 2.81
C ASP A 140 4.74 0.03 3.51
N MET A 141 3.94 -0.99 3.22
CA MET A 141 2.74 -1.37 3.96
C MET A 141 3.08 -2.50 4.94
N ILE A 142 3.15 -2.19 6.24
CA ILE A 142 3.66 -3.08 7.29
C ILE A 142 2.80 -3.03 8.56
N GLY A 143 3.18 -3.77 9.62
CA GLY A 143 2.66 -3.54 10.98
C GLY A 143 1.96 -4.74 11.62
N GLY A 144 1.74 -5.83 10.88
CA GLY A 144 1.11 -7.04 11.41
C GLY A 144 -0.42 -7.03 11.43
N GLY A 145 -1.05 -5.92 11.04
CA GLY A 145 -2.51 -5.79 10.92
C GLY A 145 -3.06 -6.22 9.56
N SER A 146 -4.36 -6.01 9.39
CA SER A 146 -5.07 -6.24 8.14
C SER A 146 -5.68 -4.97 7.56
N LEU A 147 -5.89 -4.96 6.24
CA LEU A 147 -6.60 -3.90 5.53
C LEU A 147 -7.56 -4.49 4.48
N THR A 148 -8.84 -4.19 4.63
CA THR A 148 -9.87 -4.48 3.62
C THR A 148 -10.17 -3.23 2.82
N ILE A 149 -10.20 -3.33 1.49
CA ILE A 149 -10.49 -2.22 0.58
C ILE A 149 -11.68 -2.62 -0.31
N ASP A 150 -12.70 -1.78 -0.36
CA ASP A 150 -13.85 -1.88 -1.28
C ASP A 150 -13.93 -0.57 -2.06
N ALA A 151 -13.36 -0.55 -3.27
CA ALA A 151 -13.09 0.67 -4.01
C ALA A 151 -13.91 0.81 -5.31
N GLY A 152 -14.57 1.95 -5.48
CA GLY A 152 -15.30 2.32 -6.70
C GLY A 152 -14.42 2.69 -7.90
N LEU A 153 -13.09 2.59 -7.76
CA LEU A 153 -12.14 2.74 -8.87
C LEU A 153 -11.04 1.67 -8.78
N ASN A 154 -9.79 2.06 -8.50
CA ASN A 154 -8.67 1.14 -8.27
C ASN A 154 -8.50 0.88 -6.77
N GLY A 155 -8.11 -0.31 -6.34
CA GLY A 155 -7.73 -0.53 -4.94
C GLY A 155 -6.47 0.29 -4.60
N ILE A 156 -5.34 -0.10 -5.18
CA ILE A 156 -4.09 0.68 -5.16
C ILE A 156 -3.67 0.96 -6.60
N ASP A 157 -3.47 2.23 -6.91
CA ASP A 157 -2.91 2.71 -8.18
C ASP A 157 -1.47 3.17 -7.94
N ASP A 158 -0.54 2.27 -8.19
CA ASP A 158 0.90 2.47 -8.07
C ASP A 158 1.52 2.89 -9.41
N ARG A 159 1.78 4.20 -9.59
CA ARG A 159 2.49 4.71 -10.78
C ARG A 159 3.74 5.50 -10.41
N HIS A 160 4.54 4.97 -9.49
CA HIS A 160 5.86 5.51 -9.16
C HIS A 160 6.98 4.52 -9.53
N ILE A 161 8.22 4.99 -9.62
CA ILE A 161 9.39 4.17 -10.00
C ILE A 161 9.92 3.34 -8.82
N GLY A 162 9.68 3.75 -7.59
CA GLY A 162 10.08 3.04 -6.37
C GLY A 162 9.41 1.67 -6.21
N LYS A 163 9.56 1.08 -5.02
CA LYS A 163 8.91 -0.18 -4.67
C LYS A 163 7.72 0.07 -3.78
N LEU A 164 6.58 -0.53 -4.13
CA LEU A 164 5.52 -0.81 -3.18
C LEU A 164 5.79 -2.18 -2.52
N THR A 165 6.03 -2.17 -1.21
CA THR A 165 6.23 -3.39 -0.42
C THR A 165 5.01 -3.64 0.46
N ILE A 166 4.36 -4.80 0.30
CA ILE A 166 3.33 -5.31 1.21
C ILE A 166 4.00 -6.41 2.05
N LYS A 167 4.18 -6.14 3.36
CA LYS A 167 4.97 -7.02 4.22
C LYS A 167 4.35 -7.30 5.58
N ASP A 168 4.32 -8.58 5.95
CA ASP A 168 3.79 -9.07 7.22
C ASP A 168 2.35 -8.60 7.52
N VAL A 169 1.51 -8.45 6.48
CA VAL A 169 0.13 -7.95 6.59
C VAL A 169 -0.86 -8.84 5.84
N ASP A 170 -2.14 -8.68 6.13
CA ASP A 170 -3.23 -9.33 5.40
C ASP A 170 -4.07 -8.27 4.65
N MET A 171 -4.25 -8.44 3.34
CA MET A 171 -5.02 -7.53 2.49
C MET A 171 -6.15 -8.26 1.76
N ASP A 172 -7.34 -7.68 1.77
CA ASP A 172 -8.50 -8.12 0.96
C ASP A 172 -9.01 -6.92 0.17
N ILE A 173 -8.80 -6.92 -1.14
CA ILE A 173 -9.05 -5.79 -2.03
C ILE A 173 -10.14 -6.18 -3.01
N ARG A 174 -11.20 -5.37 -3.07
CA ARG A 174 -12.20 -5.38 -4.13
C ARG A 174 -12.21 -4.02 -4.80
N ALA A 175 -12.18 -4.02 -6.13
CA ALA A 175 -12.14 -2.78 -6.89
C ALA A 175 -12.96 -2.87 -8.17
N ASP A 176 -13.65 -1.78 -8.52
CA ASP A 176 -14.46 -1.73 -9.73
C ASP A 176 -13.63 -1.74 -11.03
N ARG A 177 -12.38 -1.26 -10.97
CA ARG A 177 -11.45 -1.25 -12.10
C ARG A 177 -10.31 -2.25 -11.91
N CYS A 178 -9.24 -1.87 -11.21
CA CYS A 178 -8.09 -2.73 -10.94
C CYS A 178 -7.86 -2.85 -9.42
N GLY A 179 -7.48 -4.02 -8.92
CA GLY A 179 -7.22 -4.22 -7.50
C GLY A 179 -5.90 -3.59 -7.07
N LEU A 180 -4.78 -4.13 -7.56
CA LEU A 180 -3.44 -3.56 -7.47
C LEU A 180 -2.95 -3.25 -8.89
N CYS A 181 -2.88 -1.98 -9.26
CA CYS A 181 -2.44 -1.54 -10.59
C CYS A 181 -1.07 -0.87 -10.49
N GLY A 182 -0.14 -1.26 -11.35
CA GLY A 182 1.15 -0.60 -11.56
C GLY A 182 1.12 0.44 -12.70
N GLY A 183 2.26 1.06 -12.99
CA GLY A 183 2.47 2.00 -14.12
C GLY A 183 3.54 1.57 -15.15
N ASN A 184 3.78 0.28 -15.36
CA ASN A 184 4.85 -0.35 -16.17
C ASN A 184 6.30 0.12 -15.88
N ILE A 185 6.45 0.96 -14.85
CA ILE A 185 7.72 1.40 -14.24
C ILE A 185 7.82 0.93 -12.79
N SER A 186 6.66 0.65 -12.18
CA SER A 186 6.47 0.36 -10.77
C SER A 186 6.84 -1.05 -10.39
N ARG A 187 7.20 -1.26 -9.12
CA ARG A 187 7.69 -2.54 -8.63
C ARG A 187 6.90 -2.97 -7.40
N LEU A 188 6.23 -4.10 -7.48
CA LEU A 188 5.49 -4.67 -6.36
C LEU A 188 6.32 -5.77 -5.68
N ILE A 189 6.42 -5.71 -4.36
CA ILE A 189 6.94 -6.79 -3.52
C ILE A 189 5.85 -7.22 -2.56
N VAL A 190 5.51 -8.50 -2.56
CA VAL A 190 4.66 -9.12 -1.53
C VAL A 190 5.52 -10.09 -0.73
N ASP A 191 5.71 -9.77 0.55
CA ASP A 191 6.63 -10.45 1.47
C ASP A 191 5.85 -10.96 2.69
N ASN A 192 5.86 -12.27 2.93
CA ASN A 192 5.23 -12.91 4.08
C ASN A 192 3.79 -12.40 4.38
N SER A 193 2.98 -12.20 3.34
CA SER A 193 1.66 -11.55 3.44
C SER A 193 0.58 -12.38 2.74
N ASN A 194 -0.66 -12.28 3.22
CA ASN A 194 -1.82 -12.75 2.47
C ASN A 194 -2.41 -11.57 1.70
N VAL A 195 -2.61 -11.73 0.40
CA VAL A 195 -3.21 -10.70 -0.45
C VAL A 195 -4.27 -11.37 -1.32
N LYS A 196 -5.54 -11.03 -1.07
CA LYS A 196 -6.63 -11.30 -1.98
C LYS A 196 -6.95 -9.99 -2.73
N SER A 197 -7.03 -10.07 -4.05
CA SER A 197 -7.38 -8.93 -4.88
C SER A 197 -8.40 -9.38 -5.93
N GLU A 198 -9.50 -8.65 -6.06
CA GLU A 198 -10.62 -8.97 -6.95
C GLU A 198 -11.06 -7.70 -7.69
N ALA A 199 -10.94 -7.67 -9.02
CA ALA A 199 -11.28 -6.51 -9.83
C ALA A 199 -11.50 -6.84 -11.31
N LYS A 200 -12.48 -6.19 -11.94
CA LYS A 200 -12.98 -6.49 -13.30
C LYS A 200 -11.92 -6.37 -14.41
N TYR A 201 -11.04 -5.38 -14.29
CA TYR A 201 -9.99 -5.09 -15.26
C TYR A 201 -8.61 -5.48 -14.73
N GLY A 202 -8.54 -6.22 -13.61
CA GLY A 202 -7.31 -6.82 -13.16
C GLY A 202 -7.06 -6.77 -11.67
N ALA A 203 -6.95 -7.95 -11.07
CA ALA A 203 -6.63 -8.13 -9.66
C ALA A 203 -5.23 -7.60 -9.31
N ILE A 204 -4.19 -7.98 -10.06
CA ILE A 204 -2.81 -7.46 -9.89
C ILE A 204 -2.18 -7.31 -11.27
N CYS A 205 -1.94 -6.09 -11.73
CA CYS A 205 -1.56 -5.83 -13.12
C CYS A 205 -0.60 -4.65 -13.30
N ALA A 206 0.01 -4.57 -14.49
CA ALA A 206 0.75 -3.41 -15.00
C ALA A 206 1.97 -2.96 -14.17
N PHE A 207 2.55 -3.79 -13.31
CA PHE A 207 3.87 -3.50 -12.73
C PHE A 207 4.97 -3.78 -13.78
N LYS A 208 6.14 -3.17 -13.61
CA LYS A 208 7.35 -3.55 -14.35
C LYS A 208 7.94 -4.84 -13.82
N LYS A 209 7.86 -5.02 -12.50
CA LYS A 209 8.41 -6.16 -11.78
C LYS A 209 7.51 -6.51 -10.62
N PHE A 210 7.22 -7.78 -10.47
CA PHE A 210 6.53 -8.32 -9.33
C PHE A 210 7.43 -9.35 -8.64
N THR A 211 7.50 -9.32 -7.31
CA THR A 211 8.35 -10.22 -6.53
C THR A 211 7.57 -10.76 -5.35
N MET A 212 7.57 -12.08 -5.20
CA MET A 212 7.01 -12.79 -4.06
C MET A 212 8.15 -13.30 -3.17
N LYS A 213 8.03 -13.14 -1.85
CA LYS A 213 8.99 -13.67 -0.86
C LYS A 213 8.22 -14.36 0.26
N GLY A 214 8.45 -15.66 0.44
CA GLY A 214 7.68 -16.46 1.41
C GLY A 214 6.17 -16.40 1.14
N VAL A 215 5.80 -16.34 -0.14
CA VAL A 215 4.42 -16.16 -0.62
C VAL A 215 4.26 -16.99 -1.88
N LYS A 216 3.12 -17.68 -1.98
CA LYS A 216 2.73 -18.45 -3.16
C LYS A 216 1.43 -17.89 -3.74
N CYS A 217 1.37 -17.85 -5.06
CA CYS A 217 0.12 -17.60 -5.77
C CYS A 217 -0.70 -18.89 -5.81
N VAL A 218 -1.95 -18.84 -5.33
CA VAL A 218 -2.90 -19.98 -5.39
C VAL A 218 -4.06 -19.72 -6.34
N SER A 219 -4.20 -18.49 -6.82
CA SER A 219 -5.15 -18.13 -7.88
C SER A 219 -4.67 -16.85 -8.59
N PRO A 220 -4.86 -16.75 -9.91
CA PRO A 220 -5.14 -17.83 -10.86
C PRO A 220 -4.09 -18.93 -10.85
N VAL A 221 -4.48 -20.10 -11.35
CA VAL A 221 -3.57 -21.21 -11.67
C VAL A 221 -3.51 -21.39 -13.19
N PRO A 222 -2.35 -21.69 -13.79
CA PRO A 222 -2.26 -22.01 -15.21
C PRO A 222 -3.18 -23.19 -15.57
N ASP A 223 -3.80 -23.15 -16.76
CA ASP A 223 -4.50 -24.31 -17.32
C ASP A 223 -3.46 -25.41 -17.59
N PRO A 224 -3.64 -26.64 -17.04
CA PRO A 224 -2.71 -27.74 -17.27
C PRO A 224 -2.59 -28.14 -18.76
N ASN A 225 -3.54 -27.73 -19.60
CA ASN A 225 -3.56 -28.00 -21.04
C ASN A 225 -3.08 -26.82 -21.89
N ALA A 226 -2.48 -25.78 -21.28
CA ALA A 226 -1.94 -24.65 -22.03
C ALA A 226 -0.85 -25.11 -23.02
N THR A 227 -1.04 -24.77 -24.30
CA THR A 227 -0.12 -25.10 -25.39
C THR A 227 1.09 -24.15 -25.43
N GLU A 228 2.11 -24.49 -26.23
CA GLU A 228 3.21 -23.55 -26.50
C GLU A 228 2.76 -22.28 -27.25
N GLU A 229 1.63 -22.36 -27.97
CA GLU A 229 0.98 -21.21 -28.59
C GLU A 229 0.31 -20.34 -27.51
N ASP A 230 -0.39 -20.94 -26.55
CA ASP A 230 -0.98 -20.23 -25.40
C ASP A 230 0.09 -19.49 -24.56
N LYS A 231 1.31 -20.04 -24.47
CA LYS A 231 2.44 -19.37 -23.79
C LYS A 231 3.01 -18.18 -24.57
N LYS A 232 2.86 -18.19 -25.90
CA LYS A 232 3.30 -17.11 -26.79
C LYS A 232 2.19 -16.07 -27.00
N ASP A 233 0.92 -16.47 -26.90
CA ASP A 233 -0.23 -15.60 -27.09
C ASP A 233 -0.33 -14.58 -25.94
N PRO A 234 -0.21 -13.28 -26.24
CA PRO A 234 -0.36 -12.22 -25.26
C PRO A 234 -1.67 -12.19 -24.51
N ASN A 235 -2.74 -12.70 -25.11
CA ASN A 235 -4.09 -12.61 -24.57
C ASN A 235 -4.57 -13.94 -24.01
N SER A 236 -3.74 -14.98 -23.98
CA SER A 236 -4.16 -16.29 -23.50
C SER A 236 -4.61 -16.21 -22.05
N THR A 237 -5.83 -16.66 -21.78
CA THR A 237 -6.35 -16.83 -20.42
C THR A 237 -5.93 -18.16 -19.81
N LYS A 238 -5.01 -18.89 -20.43
CA LYS A 238 -4.56 -20.22 -19.94
C LYS A 238 -3.24 -20.17 -19.20
N THR A 239 -2.56 -19.03 -19.19
CA THR A 239 -1.22 -18.89 -18.58
C THR A 239 -1.19 -17.79 -17.52
N VAL A 240 -0.24 -17.90 -16.59
CA VAL A 240 0.04 -16.89 -15.56
C VAL A 240 1.49 -16.44 -15.71
N SER A 241 1.73 -15.14 -15.76
CA SER A 241 3.06 -14.54 -15.91
C SER A 241 3.34 -13.55 -14.77
N PHE A 242 4.32 -13.90 -13.94
CA PHE A 242 4.81 -13.02 -12.86
C PHE A 242 5.92 -12.07 -13.34
N ASP A 243 6.67 -12.47 -14.37
CA ASP A 243 7.79 -11.70 -14.92
C ASP A 243 7.35 -10.39 -15.61
N LYS A 244 6.06 -10.29 -15.96
CA LYS A 244 5.47 -9.11 -16.61
C LYS A 244 4.66 -8.26 -15.63
N GLY A 245 5.06 -8.34 -14.36
CA GLY A 245 4.66 -7.44 -13.29
C GLY A 245 3.20 -7.51 -12.90
N GLY A 246 2.75 -8.72 -12.58
CA GLY A 246 1.48 -8.91 -11.89
C GLY A 246 1.09 -10.37 -11.86
N VAL A 247 -0.17 -10.62 -11.56
CA VAL A 247 -0.79 -11.91 -11.85
C VAL A 247 -1.62 -11.70 -13.11
N THR A 248 -0.91 -11.48 -14.22
CA THR A 248 -1.48 -11.26 -15.55
C THR A 248 -1.14 -12.45 -16.43
N ASN A 249 -1.83 -12.61 -17.55
CA ASN A 249 -1.30 -13.46 -18.61
C ASN A 249 -0.03 -12.84 -19.23
N ALA A 250 0.55 -13.55 -20.20
CA ALA A 250 1.82 -13.19 -20.81
C ALA A 250 1.87 -11.77 -21.39
N TYR A 251 0.83 -10.97 -21.54
CA TYR A 251 1.02 -9.55 -21.93
C TYR A 251 0.01 -8.60 -21.27
N GLY A 252 -0.41 -8.92 -20.04
CA GLY A 252 -1.09 -7.94 -19.21
C GLY A 252 -2.61 -7.94 -19.31
N THR A 253 -3.26 -8.93 -19.96
CA THR A 253 -4.68 -9.18 -19.69
C THR A 253 -4.77 -9.78 -18.29
N PRO A 254 -5.43 -9.09 -17.36
CA PRO A 254 -5.34 -9.45 -15.97
C PRO A 254 -6.56 -10.27 -15.54
N TRP A 255 -6.34 -11.11 -14.55
CA TRP A 255 -7.39 -11.95 -13.99
C TRP A 255 -8.32 -11.13 -13.09
N ASP A 256 -9.58 -11.54 -13.01
CA ASP A 256 -10.58 -10.91 -12.16
C ASP A 256 -10.30 -11.16 -10.67
N ILE A 257 -9.58 -12.23 -10.33
CA ILE A 257 -9.18 -12.56 -8.97
C ILE A 257 -7.74 -13.07 -8.88
N ALA A 258 -6.97 -12.53 -7.93
CA ALA A 258 -5.66 -13.02 -7.53
C ALA A 258 -5.66 -13.31 -6.03
N VAL A 259 -5.10 -14.46 -5.66
CA VAL A 259 -4.96 -14.89 -4.27
C VAL A 259 -3.52 -15.30 -4.04
N LEU A 260 -2.82 -14.47 -3.28
CA LEU A 260 -1.49 -14.72 -2.78
C LEU A 260 -1.62 -15.11 -1.32
N VAL A 261 -1.07 -16.26 -0.96
CA VAL A 261 -1.04 -16.70 0.42
C VAL A 261 0.39 -16.75 0.89
N ARG A 262 0.58 -16.34 2.13
CA ARG A 262 1.83 -16.54 2.84
C ARG A 262 2.19 -18.01 2.75
N GLU A 263 3.41 -18.30 2.33
CA GLU A 263 3.93 -19.64 2.47
C GLU A 263 4.04 -19.88 3.97
N THR A 264 3.22 -20.81 4.47
CA THR A 264 3.48 -21.41 5.76
C THR A 264 4.85 -22.04 5.63
N ALA A 265 5.89 -21.36 6.09
CA ALA A 265 7.18 -21.99 6.28
C ALA A 265 6.90 -23.16 7.22
N GLY A 266 6.98 -24.38 6.67
CA GLY A 266 6.85 -25.56 7.49
C GLY A 266 7.80 -25.43 8.66
N ILE A 267 7.31 -25.66 9.88
CA ILE A 267 8.04 -25.85 11.14
C ILE A 267 9.00 -24.72 11.59
N ASP A 268 9.69 -23.97 10.72
CA ASP A 268 10.80 -23.04 11.05
C ASP A 268 10.46 -21.54 10.92
N ALA A 269 9.17 -21.17 10.86
CA ALA A 269 8.77 -19.77 10.71
C ALA A 269 9.01 -18.95 11.99
N LYS A 270 9.70 -17.80 11.87
CA LYS A 270 9.77 -16.81 12.95
C LYS A 270 8.38 -16.21 13.21
N PRO A 271 7.89 -16.17 14.46
CA PRO A 271 6.63 -15.52 14.79
C PRO A 271 6.62 -14.04 14.42
N SER A 272 5.46 -13.54 13.99
CA SER A 272 5.23 -12.10 13.91
C SER A 272 5.17 -11.49 15.32
N VAL A 273 5.99 -10.45 15.54
CA VAL A 273 6.08 -9.70 16.79
C VAL A 273 6.02 -8.20 16.50
N LYS A 274 5.49 -7.43 17.46
CA LYS A 274 5.35 -5.98 17.25
C LYS A 274 6.71 -5.31 17.33
N ASN A 275 6.92 -4.25 16.54
CA ASN A 275 8.04 -3.30 16.68
C ASN A 275 9.45 -3.96 16.80
N ASN A 276 9.76 -4.97 15.98
CA ASN A 276 11.05 -5.68 16.00
C ASN A 276 11.44 -6.28 17.38
N ALA A 277 10.46 -6.73 18.17
CA ALA A 277 10.72 -7.29 19.49
C ALA A 277 11.75 -8.44 19.45
N THR A 278 12.67 -8.44 20.42
CA THR A 278 13.73 -9.45 20.54
C THR A 278 13.29 -10.59 21.45
N VAL A 279 13.89 -11.77 21.28
CA VAL A 279 13.65 -12.91 22.17
C VAL A 279 14.27 -12.62 23.53
N VAL A 280 13.46 -12.71 24.58
CA VAL A 280 13.88 -12.49 25.98
C VAL A 280 14.04 -13.81 26.71
N ALA A 281 13.20 -14.80 26.41
CA ALA A 281 13.29 -16.13 27.00
C ALA A 281 12.67 -17.19 26.10
N VAL A 282 13.17 -18.42 26.20
CA VAL A 282 12.66 -19.61 25.51
C VAL A 282 12.35 -20.67 26.56
N TYR A 283 11.20 -21.31 26.47
CA TYR A 283 10.78 -22.40 27.35
C TYR A 283 10.36 -23.62 26.52
N ASP A 284 10.45 -24.81 27.10
CA ASP A 284 9.74 -25.97 26.56
C ASP A 284 8.25 -25.91 26.91
N VAL A 285 7.47 -26.87 26.38
CA VAL A 285 6.02 -26.94 26.62
C VAL A 285 5.63 -27.25 28.08
N SER A 286 6.60 -27.68 28.92
CA SER A 286 6.40 -27.85 30.35
C SER A 286 6.66 -26.58 31.16
N GLY A 287 7.12 -25.50 30.50
CA GLY A 287 7.46 -24.23 31.13
C GLY A 287 8.87 -24.16 31.69
N ARG A 288 9.74 -25.14 31.39
CA ARG A 288 11.15 -25.09 31.79
C ARG A 288 11.93 -24.18 30.86
N LEU A 289 12.73 -23.27 31.44
CA LEU A 289 13.59 -22.36 30.70
C LEU A 289 14.66 -23.14 29.91
N LEU A 290 14.84 -22.76 28.64
CA LEU A 290 15.81 -23.32 27.71
C LEU A 290 16.91 -22.31 27.40
N LYS A 291 18.13 -22.81 27.16
CA LYS A 291 19.27 -21.98 26.75
C LYS A 291 19.10 -21.45 25.31
N ASP A 292 18.54 -22.30 24.45
CA ASP A 292 18.30 -22.04 23.03
C ASP A 292 17.01 -22.77 22.59
N LEU A 293 16.49 -22.42 21.41
CA LEU A 293 15.40 -23.17 20.78
C LEU A 293 15.79 -24.65 20.59
N GLN A 294 14.91 -25.55 21.03
CA GLN A 294 15.04 -27.00 20.82
C GLN A 294 14.17 -27.44 19.64
N LYS A 295 14.51 -28.60 19.04
CA LYS A 295 13.68 -29.23 18.01
C LYS A 295 12.31 -29.56 18.60
N GLY A 296 11.23 -29.18 17.91
CA GLY A 296 9.86 -29.28 18.39
C GLY A 296 9.28 -27.94 18.86
N ILE A 297 8.20 -28.01 19.65
CA ILE A 297 7.48 -26.82 20.11
C ILE A 297 8.21 -26.16 21.28
N ASN A 298 8.45 -24.86 21.14
CA ASN A 298 9.01 -23.95 22.14
C ASN A 298 7.97 -22.87 22.47
N ILE A 299 8.02 -22.33 23.68
CA ILE A 299 7.28 -21.15 24.10
C ILE A 299 8.30 -20.01 24.20
N VAL A 300 8.16 -18.98 23.37
CA VAL A 300 9.11 -17.88 23.27
C VAL A 300 8.47 -16.59 23.76
N ARG A 301 9.11 -15.93 24.72
CA ARG A 301 8.72 -14.62 25.24
C ARG A 301 9.56 -13.53 24.57
N TYR A 302 8.89 -12.48 24.12
CA TYR A 302 9.50 -11.34 23.45
C TYR A 302 9.53 -10.08 24.32
N SER A 303 10.36 -9.12 23.93
CA SER A 303 10.56 -7.84 24.63
C SER A 303 9.32 -6.94 24.63
N ASP A 304 8.37 -7.18 23.73
CA ASP A 304 7.07 -6.51 23.70
C ASP A 304 6.05 -7.12 24.68
N GLY A 305 6.48 -8.09 25.51
CA GLY A 305 5.63 -8.81 26.45
C GLY A 305 4.81 -9.93 25.81
N SER A 306 4.88 -10.11 24.49
CA SER A 306 4.15 -11.20 23.82
C SER A 306 4.81 -12.56 24.09
N VAL A 307 3.98 -13.59 24.09
CA VAL A 307 4.38 -14.99 24.19
C VAL A 307 3.87 -15.72 22.97
N LYS A 308 4.75 -16.43 22.27
CA LYS A 308 4.45 -17.14 21.02
C LYS A 308 4.88 -18.60 21.13
N LYS A 309 4.12 -19.49 20.49
CA LYS A 309 4.57 -20.86 20.24
C LYS A 309 5.45 -20.84 18.99
N VAL A 310 6.65 -21.38 19.09
CA VAL A 310 7.65 -21.44 18.01
C VAL A 310 8.07 -22.87 17.81
N ILE A 311 8.02 -23.36 16.59
CA ILE A 311 8.51 -24.70 16.28
C ILE A 311 9.91 -24.54 15.64
N LYS A 312 10.81 -25.49 15.90
CA LYS A 312 12.16 -25.60 15.32
C LYS A 312 12.45 -27.07 14.98
#